data_AF-A0AAW0E4S1-F1
#
_entry.id   AF-A0AAW0E4S1-F1
#
_cell.length_a   1.000
_cell.length_b   1.000
_cell.length_c   1.000
_cell.angle_alpha   90.00
_cell.angle_beta   90.00
_cell.angle_gamma   90.00
#
_symmetry.space_group_name_H-M   'P 1'
#
loop_
_entity.id
_entity.type
_entity.pdbx_description
1 polymer ?
#
loop_
_entity_poly.entity_id
_entity_poly.type
_entity_poly.pdbx_seq_one_letter_code
_entity_poly.pdbx_strand_id
1 'polypeptide(L)'
;MSDREELIRNAVSFLSDPKSQASPLTQRIQFLEAKGLTPPEIDRAIRQASLNQTVQAPYQPPYPGYGYPYPNQRWDWRDYFIGAVVSGTVVYGAVSLFKKYLLPHLQPPDATVYEEDRDALTAQFDAAEALLKEIQAETAAVKTAVEEQKERVDKTMHDVEEVVLEMRQGESKTRDEMREIRDEIDTIREMLPKVLCLVLHMKTTLTVSCASQMMEKNKESQGQTLAEIQQELKSLKALLMSRGPTIPGVSSPAPLIGRPSIPAWQLSGGSASSTPSIPNISVPSASSTSTIQPNGSDALENKGKGIELAP
;
A
#
# COMPACT_ATOMS: atom_id res chain seq x y z
N MET A 1 11.57 33.51 20.98
CA MET A 1 10.20 33.79 21.47
C MET A 1 9.95 35.29 21.66
N SER A 2 11.00 36.10 21.84
CA SER A 2 10.89 37.57 22.01
C SER A 2 10.37 38.31 20.78
N ASP A 3 10.76 37.90 19.57
CA ASP A 3 10.42 38.62 18.33
C ASP A 3 8.90 38.68 18.06
N ARG A 4 8.16 37.63 18.44
CA ARG A 4 6.69 37.57 18.31
C ARG A 4 5.98 38.51 19.28
N GLU A 5 6.46 38.60 20.51
CA GLU A 5 5.89 39.51 21.52
C GLU A 5 6.16 40.98 21.16
N GLU A 6 7.31 41.27 20.57
CA GLU A 6 7.64 42.62 20.08
C GLU A 6 6.71 43.06 18.95
N LEU A 7 6.35 42.16 18.03
CA LEU A 7 5.35 42.43 16.97
C LEU A 7 3.97 42.76 17.56
N ILE A 8 3.54 42.04 18.60
CA ILE A 8 2.27 42.30 19.28
C ILE A 8 2.31 43.66 20.02
N ARG A 9 3.41 43.98 20.72
CA ARG A 9 3.56 45.30 21.37
C ARG A 9 3.54 46.46 20.37
N ASN A 10 4.21 46.29 19.22
CA ASN A 10 4.19 47.26 18.12
C ASN A 10 2.78 47.41 17.53
N ALA A 11 2.03 46.33 17.41
CA ALA A 11 0.63 46.35 16.97
C ALA A 11 -0.28 47.10 17.96
N VAL A 12 -0.13 46.87 19.27
CA VAL A 12 -0.88 47.59 20.30
C VAL A 12 -0.55 49.09 20.27
N SER A 13 0.73 49.45 20.14
CA SER A 13 1.16 50.85 20.01
C SER A 13 0.56 51.50 18.76
N PHE A 14 0.57 50.80 17.62
CA PHE A 14 -0.05 51.26 16.38
C PHE A 14 -1.55 51.50 16.57
N LEU A 15 -2.29 50.54 17.16
CA LEU A 15 -3.74 50.65 17.38
C LEU A 15 -4.15 51.73 18.41
N SER A 16 -3.23 52.10 19.31
CA SER A 16 -3.43 53.19 20.27
C SER A 16 -3.19 54.60 19.69
N ASP A 17 -2.51 54.70 18.54
CA ASP A 17 -2.23 55.98 17.88
C ASP A 17 -3.53 56.60 17.30
N PRO A 18 -3.86 57.87 17.63
CA PRO A 18 -5.01 58.57 17.06
C PRO A 18 -5.08 58.54 15.52
N LYS A 19 -3.93 58.51 14.83
CA LYS A 19 -3.89 58.45 13.35
C LYS A 19 -4.32 57.10 12.80
N SER A 20 -4.07 56.01 13.52
CA SER A 20 -4.52 54.67 13.08
C SER A 20 -6.00 54.46 13.38
N GLN A 21 -6.52 55.07 14.45
CA GLN A 21 -7.93 54.96 14.84
C GLN A 21 -8.87 55.66 13.86
N ALA A 22 -8.39 56.69 13.16
CA ALA A 22 -9.12 57.35 12.09
C ALA A 22 -9.34 56.43 10.86
N SER A 23 -8.53 55.36 10.70
CA SER A 23 -8.68 54.41 9.61
C SER A 23 -9.74 53.32 9.93
N PRO A 24 -10.51 52.88 8.92
CA PRO A 24 -11.44 51.75 9.06
C PRO A 24 -10.76 50.51 9.63
N LEU A 25 -11.50 49.74 10.46
CA LEU A 25 -10.96 48.58 11.17
C LEU A 25 -10.38 47.52 10.22
N THR A 26 -11.02 47.32 9.06
CA THR A 26 -10.56 46.41 8.01
C THR A 26 -9.15 46.77 7.49
N GLN A 27 -8.87 48.06 7.29
CA GLN A 27 -7.54 48.52 6.85
C GLN A 27 -6.47 48.32 7.93
N ARG A 28 -6.85 48.48 9.20
CA ARG A 28 -5.97 48.19 10.34
C ARG A 28 -5.63 46.71 10.43
N ILE A 29 -6.60 45.81 10.25
CA ILE A 29 -6.37 44.36 10.24
C ILE A 29 -5.41 43.99 9.09
N GLN A 30 -5.68 44.45 7.88
CA GLN A 30 -4.86 44.13 6.71
C GLN A 30 -3.41 44.63 6.86
N PHE A 31 -3.21 45.79 7.49
CA PHE A 31 -1.87 46.30 7.80
C PHE A 31 -1.14 45.41 8.82
N LEU A 32 -1.84 44.91 9.84
CA LEU A 32 -1.26 44.01 10.84
C LEU A 32 -0.96 42.62 10.26
N GLU A 33 -1.79 42.11 9.36
CA GLU A 33 -1.53 40.89 8.59
C GLU A 33 -0.31 41.04 7.68
N ALA A 34 -0.20 42.17 6.96
CA ALA A 34 0.97 42.49 6.14
C ALA A 34 2.26 42.66 6.97
N LYS A 35 2.14 43.00 8.26
CA LYS A 35 3.25 43.02 9.22
C LYS A 35 3.62 41.64 9.77
N GLY A 36 2.93 40.59 9.36
CA GLY A 36 3.22 39.20 9.71
C GLY A 36 2.56 38.72 11.00
N LEU A 37 1.54 39.44 11.50
CA LEU A 37 0.74 38.96 12.63
C LEU A 37 -0.33 37.99 12.13
N THR A 38 -0.55 36.92 12.88
CA THR A 38 -1.63 35.98 12.61
C THR A 38 -2.97 36.52 13.12
N PRO A 39 -4.11 36.12 12.53
CA PRO A 39 -5.45 36.54 12.98
C PRO A 39 -5.70 36.46 14.51
N PRO A 40 -5.30 35.38 15.22
CA PRO A 40 -5.48 35.32 16.68
C PRO A 40 -4.58 36.28 17.47
N GLU A 41 -3.44 36.70 16.93
CA GLU A 41 -2.55 37.68 17.56
C GLU A 41 -3.08 39.11 17.37
N ILE A 42 -3.68 39.40 16.21
CA ILE A 42 -4.33 40.67 15.90
C ILE A 42 -5.51 40.93 16.85
N ASP A 43 -6.36 39.93 17.07
CA ASP A 43 -7.49 40.05 18.00
C ASP A 43 -7.03 40.37 19.43
N ARG A 44 -5.94 39.74 19.89
CA ARG A 44 -5.34 40.04 21.20
C ARG A 44 -4.83 41.48 21.27
N ALA A 45 -4.16 41.97 20.23
CA ALA A 45 -3.65 43.34 20.18
C ALA A 45 -4.79 44.39 20.17
N ILE A 46 -5.89 44.13 19.45
CA ILE A 46 -7.07 45.02 19.40
C ILE A 46 -7.74 45.11 20.78
N ARG A 47 -7.90 43.97 21.47
CA ARG A 47 -8.46 43.96 22.82
C ARG A 47 -7.59 44.77 23.79
N GLN A 48 -6.27 44.61 23.74
CA GLN A 48 -5.32 45.34 24.59
C GLN A 48 -5.31 46.85 24.31
N ALA A 49 -5.35 47.26 23.04
CA ALA A 49 -5.41 48.67 22.67
C ALA A 49 -6.73 49.34 23.11
N SER A 50 -7.85 48.61 23.03
CA SER A 50 -9.17 49.10 23.47
C SER A 50 -9.24 49.31 24.97
N LEU A 51 -8.61 48.43 25.77
CA LEU A 51 -8.50 48.58 27.22
C LEU A 51 -7.72 49.85 27.61
N ASN A 52 -6.64 50.17 26.89
CA ASN A 52 -5.82 51.37 27.13
C ASN A 52 -6.53 52.70 26.78
N GLN A 53 -7.59 52.66 25.97
CA GLN A 53 -8.35 53.85 25.55
C GLN A 53 -9.25 54.41 26.67
N THR A 54 -9.56 53.61 27.69
CA THR A 54 -10.54 53.97 28.74
C THR A 54 -9.97 54.79 29.91
N VAL A 55 -8.69 55.15 29.90
CA VAL A 55 -7.99 55.79 31.04
C VAL A 55 -7.73 57.30 30.85
N GLN A 56 -8.34 57.95 29.87
CA GLN A 56 -8.30 59.42 29.76
C GLN A 56 -9.62 60.04 30.25
N ALA A 57 -9.74 60.20 31.56
CA ALA A 57 -10.74 61.07 32.17
C ALA A 57 -10.31 62.55 31.97
N PRO A 58 -11.18 63.43 31.43
CA PRO A 58 -10.83 64.83 31.22
C PRO A 58 -10.81 65.57 32.57
N TYR A 59 -9.63 66.06 32.93
CA TYR A 59 -9.39 66.92 34.09
C TYR A 59 -10.01 68.31 33.80
N GLN A 60 -11.10 68.67 34.49
CA GLN A 60 -11.62 70.05 34.47
C GLN A 60 -11.03 70.86 35.63
N PRO A 61 -10.49 72.06 35.40
CA PRO A 61 -10.05 72.96 36.47
C PRO A 61 -11.25 73.66 37.14
N PRO A 62 -11.24 73.87 38.47
CA PRO A 62 -12.33 74.50 39.21
C PRO A 62 -12.27 76.04 39.08
N TYR A 63 -13.38 76.65 38.64
CA TYR A 63 -13.56 78.11 38.66
C TYR A 63 -14.19 78.56 40.00
N PRO A 64 -13.69 79.63 40.66
CA PRO A 64 -14.32 80.19 41.84
C PRO A 64 -15.60 80.94 41.48
N GLY A 65 -16.70 80.57 42.14
CA GLY A 65 -18.00 81.21 41.98
C GLY A 65 -18.03 82.61 42.61
N TYR A 66 -18.53 83.57 41.82
CA TYR A 66 -19.13 84.79 42.33
C TYR A 66 -20.59 84.81 41.89
N GLY A 67 -21.49 84.43 42.81
CA GLY A 67 -22.92 84.56 42.63
C GLY A 67 -23.34 86.02 42.80
N TYR A 68 -23.80 86.65 41.72
CA TYR A 68 -24.65 87.83 41.81
C TYR A 68 -26.09 87.37 42.04
N PRO A 69 -26.83 87.96 42.99
CA PRO A 69 -28.25 87.64 43.16
C PRO A 69 -29.01 88.16 41.94
N TYR A 70 -29.59 87.27 41.15
CA TYR A 70 -30.53 87.63 40.10
C TYR A 70 -31.73 88.34 40.75
N PRO A 71 -32.12 89.55 40.30
CA PRO A 71 -33.35 90.14 40.75
C PRO A 71 -34.51 89.23 40.32
N ASN A 72 -35.37 88.86 41.27
CA ASN A 72 -36.62 88.17 40.99
C ASN A 72 -37.53 89.12 40.21
N GLN A 73 -37.37 89.16 38.89
CA GLN A 73 -38.24 89.88 37.98
C GLN A 73 -39.60 89.20 38.03
N ARG A 74 -40.57 89.84 38.69
CA ARG A 74 -41.96 89.39 38.63
C ARG A 74 -42.47 89.77 37.24
N TRP A 75 -42.87 88.77 36.46
CA TRP A 75 -43.27 88.96 35.07
C TRP A 75 -44.60 89.72 35.07
N ASP A 76 -44.58 90.96 34.57
CA ASP A 76 -45.80 91.73 34.39
C ASP A 76 -46.65 91.09 33.29
N TRP A 77 -47.98 91.27 33.33
CA TRP A 77 -48.89 90.84 32.26
C TRP A 77 -48.46 91.33 30.85
N ARG A 78 -47.68 92.42 30.81
CA ARG A 78 -47.04 92.95 29.59
C ARG A 78 -46.00 92.00 29.01
N ASP A 79 -45.18 91.38 29.86
CA ASP A 79 -44.17 90.41 29.42
C ASP A 79 -44.83 89.11 28.92
N TYR A 80 -46.00 88.75 29.44
CA TYR A 80 -46.81 87.67 28.87
C TYR A 80 -47.35 88.02 27.49
N PHE A 81 -47.81 89.26 27.28
CA PHE A 81 -48.27 89.69 25.96
C PHE A 81 -47.12 89.79 24.96
N ILE A 82 -45.99 90.39 25.36
CA ILE A 82 -44.78 90.48 24.54
C ILE A 82 -44.26 89.07 24.23
N GLY A 83 -44.22 88.18 25.22
CA GLY A 83 -43.85 86.78 25.05
C GLY A 83 -44.80 86.03 24.12
N ALA A 84 -46.11 86.28 24.20
CA ALA A 84 -47.11 85.68 23.31
C ALA A 84 -46.97 86.16 21.86
N VAL A 85 -46.74 87.46 21.63
CA VAL A 85 -46.56 88.01 20.29
C VAL A 85 -45.22 87.57 19.68
N VAL A 86 -44.14 87.57 20.47
CA VAL A 86 -42.82 87.11 20.03
C VAL A 86 -42.81 85.60 19.78
N SER A 87 -43.38 84.78 20.66
CA SER A 87 -43.51 83.33 20.42
C SER A 87 -44.43 83.03 19.23
N GLY A 88 -45.54 83.77 19.08
CA GLY A 88 -46.45 83.64 17.95
C GLY A 88 -45.79 83.95 16.61
N THR A 89 -44.98 85.01 16.54
CA THR A 89 -44.24 85.38 15.32
C THR A 89 -43.14 84.38 14.97
N VAL A 90 -42.42 83.85 15.97
CA VAL A 90 -41.42 82.79 15.77
C VAL A 90 -42.07 81.50 15.26
N VAL A 91 -43.19 81.08 15.86
CA VAL A 91 -43.94 79.88 15.45
C VAL A 91 -44.49 80.04 14.04
N TYR A 92 -45.06 81.20 13.71
CA TYR A 92 -45.59 81.47 12.37
C TYR A 92 -44.47 81.49 11.31
N GLY A 93 -43.32 82.08 11.64
CA GLY A 93 -42.12 82.06 10.79
C GLY A 93 -41.64 80.64 10.49
N ALA A 94 -41.56 79.78 11.51
CA ALA A 94 -41.14 78.38 11.34
C ALA A 94 -42.12 77.57 10.47
N VAL A 95 -43.42 77.71 10.68
CA VAL A 95 -44.44 77.02 9.87
C VAL A 95 -44.42 77.50 8.41
N SER A 96 -44.22 78.80 8.18
CA SER A 96 -44.16 79.34 6.82
C SER A 96 -42.90 78.92 6.07
N LEU A 97 -41.76 78.80 6.76
CA LEU A 97 -40.52 78.25 6.19
C LEU A 97 -40.65 76.75 5.89
N PHE A 98 -41.27 75.98 6.78
CA PHE A 98 -41.50 74.55 6.56
C PHE A 98 -42.37 74.30 5.33
N LYS A 99 -43.51 75.01 5.20
CA LYS A 99 -44.40 74.85 4.04
C LYS A 99 -43.79 75.32 2.73
N LYS A 100 -43.02 76.41 2.74
CA LYS A 100 -42.50 77.01 1.50
C LYS A 100 -41.18 76.39 1.04
N TYR A 101 -40.39 75.83 1.95
CA TYR A 101 -39.02 75.37 1.65
C TYR A 101 -38.77 73.90 1.98
N LEU A 102 -39.28 73.37 3.10
CA LEU A 102 -39.10 71.94 3.42
C LEU A 102 -40.06 71.04 2.65
N LEU A 103 -41.34 71.41 2.57
CA LEU A 103 -42.36 70.59 1.91
C LEU A 103 -42.07 70.29 0.42
N PRO A 104 -41.71 71.26 -0.44
CA PRO A 104 -41.37 70.95 -1.83
C PRO A 104 -40.06 70.17 -1.99
N HIS A 105 -39.23 70.09 -0.94
CA HIS A 105 -38.00 69.30 -0.92
C HIS A 105 -38.18 67.93 -0.23
N LEU A 106 -39.35 67.68 0.36
CA LEU A 106 -39.74 66.43 1.02
C LEU A 106 -40.86 65.69 0.27
N GLN A 107 -41.37 66.25 -0.83
CA GLN A 107 -42.31 65.54 -1.69
C GLN A 107 -41.51 64.58 -2.57
N PRO A 108 -41.68 63.26 -2.43
CA PRO A 108 -40.82 62.30 -3.11
C PRO A 108 -41.16 62.22 -4.61
N PRO A 109 -40.22 62.54 -5.51
CA PRO A 109 -40.25 62.06 -6.88
C PRO A 109 -39.36 60.82 -6.94
N ASP A 110 -39.91 59.63 -6.69
CA ASP A 110 -39.13 58.39 -6.74
C ASP A 110 -39.95 57.09 -6.80
N ALA A 111 -41.17 57.08 -7.37
CA ALA A 111 -41.95 55.83 -7.43
C ALA A 111 -41.26 54.76 -8.32
N THR A 112 -40.58 55.17 -9.39
CA THR A 112 -40.01 54.24 -10.37
C THR A 112 -38.66 53.64 -9.94
N VAL A 113 -37.82 54.40 -9.24
CA VAL A 113 -36.51 53.89 -8.75
C VAL A 113 -36.73 52.87 -7.63
N TYR A 114 -37.77 53.05 -6.81
CA TYR A 114 -38.13 52.06 -5.78
C TYR A 114 -38.67 50.78 -6.39
N GLU A 115 -39.45 50.85 -7.47
CA GLU A 115 -39.90 49.67 -8.21
C GLU A 115 -38.72 48.92 -8.84
N GLU A 116 -37.76 49.63 -9.45
CA GLU A 116 -36.53 49.03 -9.97
C GLU A 116 -35.70 48.34 -8.88
N ASP A 117 -35.54 48.98 -7.71
CA ASP A 117 -34.85 48.38 -6.57
C ASP A 117 -35.61 47.18 -5.97
N ARG A 118 -36.94 47.19 -6.01
CA ARG A 118 -37.78 46.05 -5.60
C ARG A 118 -37.62 44.88 -6.56
N ASP A 119 -37.62 45.14 -7.86
CA ASP A 119 -37.42 44.11 -8.89
C ASP A 119 -36.01 43.54 -8.82
N ALA A 120 -34.99 44.39 -8.62
CA ALA A 120 -33.61 43.95 -8.43
C ALA A 120 -33.42 43.08 -7.19
N LEU A 121 -34.07 43.43 -6.07
CA LEU A 121 -34.05 42.61 -4.86
C LEU A 121 -34.77 41.28 -5.07
N THR A 122 -35.93 41.29 -5.75
CA THR A 122 -36.68 40.06 -6.06
C THR A 122 -35.87 39.14 -6.97
N ALA A 123 -35.19 39.68 -7.99
CA ALA A 123 -34.30 38.91 -8.85
C ALA A 123 -33.11 38.31 -8.07
N GLN A 124 -32.56 39.02 -7.09
CA GLN A 124 -31.50 38.48 -6.21
C GLN A 124 -32.03 37.37 -5.29
N PHE A 125 -33.26 37.47 -4.80
CA PHE A 125 -33.89 36.39 -4.03
C PHE A 125 -34.14 35.16 -4.89
N ASP A 126 -34.65 35.33 -6.11
CA ASP A 126 -34.86 34.22 -7.05
C ASP A 126 -33.54 33.55 -7.43
N ALA A 127 -32.48 34.33 -7.65
CA ALA A 127 -31.13 33.81 -7.90
C ALA A 127 -30.57 33.06 -6.68
N ALA A 128 -30.77 33.58 -5.47
CA ALA A 128 -30.35 32.92 -4.24
C ALA A 128 -31.14 31.62 -3.97
N GLU A 129 -32.44 31.60 -4.28
CA GLU A 129 -33.26 30.39 -4.20
C GLU A 129 -32.82 29.33 -5.22
N ALA A 130 -32.43 29.74 -6.42
CA ALA A 130 -31.86 28.85 -7.43
C ALA A 130 -30.53 28.24 -6.92
N LEU A 131 -29.63 29.06 -6.37
CA LEU A 131 -28.38 28.58 -5.77
C LEU A 131 -28.61 27.67 -4.56
N LEU A 132 -29.59 27.98 -3.71
CA LEU A 132 -29.95 27.11 -2.58
C LEU A 132 -30.48 25.75 -3.06
N LYS A 133 -31.32 25.73 -4.11
CA LYS A 133 -31.78 24.47 -4.72
C LYS A 133 -30.63 23.70 -5.37
N GLU A 134 -29.70 24.39 -6.01
CA GLU A 134 -28.51 23.80 -6.59
C GLU A 134 -27.61 23.19 -5.52
N ILE A 135 -27.30 23.91 -4.44
CA ILE A 135 -26.52 23.38 -3.31
C ILE A 135 -27.24 22.19 -2.65
N GLN A 136 -28.57 22.23 -2.52
CA GLN A 136 -29.32 21.09 -1.99
C GLN A 136 -29.24 19.87 -2.92
N ALA A 137 -29.33 20.07 -4.25
CA ALA A 137 -29.17 19.02 -5.24
C ALA A 137 -27.74 18.46 -5.26
N GLU A 138 -26.73 19.32 -5.21
CA GLU A 138 -25.32 18.93 -5.10
C GLU A 138 -25.05 18.20 -3.78
N THR A 139 -25.60 18.65 -2.65
CA THR A 139 -25.47 17.96 -1.35
C THR A 139 -26.11 16.57 -1.40
N ALA A 140 -27.27 16.44 -2.06
CA ALA A 140 -27.92 15.15 -2.27
C ALA A 140 -27.07 14.23 -3.17
N ALA A 141 -26.54 14.76 -4.27
CA ALA A 141 -25.66 14.03 -5.18
C ALA A 141 -24.34 13.60 -4.50
N VAL A 142 -23.73 14.50 -3.72
CA VAL A 142 -22.53 14.21 -2.93
C VAL A 142 -22.83 13.14 -1.88
N LYS A 143 -23.99 13.20 -1.20
CA LYS A 143 -24.38 12.15 -0.25
C LYS A 143 -24.48 10.79 -0.92
N THR A 144 -25.14 10.71 -2.09
CA THR A 144 -25.23 9.45 -2.85
C THR A 144 -23.86 8.96 -3.35
N ALA A 145 -23.00 9.88 -3.79
CA ALA A 145 -21.65 9.53 -4.23
C ALA A 145 -20.76 9.05 -3.07
N VAL A 146 -20.92 9.63 -1.88
CA VAL A 146 -20.22 9.19 -0.65
C VAL A 146 -20.71 7.80 -0.21
N GLU A 147 -22.00 7.52 -0.32
CA GLU A 147 -22.57 6.20 -0.02
C GLU A 147 -22.04 5.13 -1.00
N GLU A 148 -21.99 5.43 -2.30
CA GLU A 148 -21.40 4.54 -3.30
C GLU A 148 -19.88 4.36 -3.10
N GLN A 149 -19.16 5.45 -2.80
CA GLN A 149 -17.74 5.37 -2.51
C GLN A 149 -17.46 4.56 -1.25
N LYS A 150 -18.31 4.68 -0.22
CA LYS A 150 -18.22 3.85 0.99
C LYS A 150 -18.39 2.37 0.65
N GLU A 151 -19.38 2.01 -0.17
CA GLU A 151 -19.59 0.62 -0.59
C GLU A 151 -18.39 0.07 -1.38
N ARG A 152 -17.85 0.86 -2.33
CA ARG A 152 -16.64 0.46 -3.07
C ARG A 152 -15.44 0.30 -2.16
N VAL A 153 -15.23 1.20 -1.20
CA VAL A 153 -14.13 1.13 -0.23
C VAL A 153 -14.31 -0.10 0.68
N ASP A 154 -15.50 -0.32 1.24
CA ASP A 154 -15.80 -1.46 2.10
C ASP A 154 -15.58 -2.79 1.33
N LYS A 155 -15.95 -2.86 0.04
CA LYS A 155 -15.65 -4.01 -0.82
C LYS A 155 -14.15 -4.21 -1.01
N THR A 156 -13.41 -3.17 -1.39
CA THR A 156 -11.95 -3.29 -1.57
C THR A 156 -11.24 -3.66 -0.28
N MET A 157 -11.74 -3.18 0.86
CA MET A 157 -11.20 -3.52 2.17
C MET A 157 -11.45 -5.00 2.49
N HIS A 158 -12.63 -5.52 2.16
CA HIS A 158 -12.94 -6.94 2.32
C HIS A 158 -12.08 -7.82 1.41
N ASP A 159 -11.93 -7.46 0.13
CA ASP A 159 -11.07 -8.19 -0.82
C ASP A 159 -9.60 -8.20 -0.33
N VAL A 160 -9.12 -7.09 0.23
CA VAL A 160 -7.76 -7.02 0.82
C VAL A 160 -7.66 -7.88 2.07
N GLU A 161 -8.67 -7.88 2.95
CA GLU A 161 -8.70 -8.76 4.14
C GLU A 161 -8.70 -10.23 3.73
N GLU A 162 -9.49 -10.61 2.72
CA GLU A 162 -9.53 -11.96 2.17
C GLU A 162 -8.16 -12.39 1.62
N VAL A 163 -7.53 -11.56 0.77
CA VAL A 163 -6.19 -11.85 0.23
C VAL A 163 -5.14 -11.96 1.32
N VAL A 164 -5.21 -11.13 2.37
CA VAL A 164 -4.29 -11.21 3.52
C VAL A 164 -4.52 -12.49 4.32
N LEU A 165 -5.77 -12.91 4.51
CA LEU A 165 -6.11 -14.18 5.15
C LEU A 165 -5.61 -15.37 4.32
N GLU A 166 -5.83 -15.37 3.01
CA GLU A 166 -5.33 -16.39 2.10
C GLU A 166 -3.80 -16.44 2.08
N MET A 167 -3.14 -15.28 2.05
CA MET A 167 -1.68 -15.19 2.11
C MET A 167 -1.15 -15.76 3.43
N ARG A 168 -1.74 -15.37 4.57
CA ARG A 168 -1.35 -15.88 5.89
C ARG A 168 -1.62 -17.38 6.03
N GLN A 169 -2.76 -17.85 5.52
CA GLN A 169 -3.11 -19.27 5.49
C GLN A 169 -2.12 -20.05 4.60
N GLY A 170 -1.80 -19.53 3.42
CA GLY A 170 -0.83 -20.10 2.49
C GLY A 170 0.59 -20.17 3.06
N GLU A 171 1.04 -19.11 3.75
CA GLU A 171 2.31 -19.12 4.48
C GLU A 171 2.33 -20.15 5.60
N SER A 172 1.26 -20.25 6.39
CA SER A 172 1.15 -21.26 7.45
C SER A 172 1.20 -22.67 6.89
N LYS A 173 0.47 -22.93 5.81
CA LYS A 173 0.47 -24.22 5.11
C LYS A 173 1.84 -24.54 4.53
N THR A 174 2.49 -23.58 3.88
CA THR A 174 3.85 -23.75 3.34
C THR A 174 4.86 -24.04 4.46
N ARG A 175 4.70 -23.38 5.61
CA ARG A 175 5.55 -23.62 6.79
C ARG A 175 5.34 -25.01 7.38
N ASP A 176 4.10 -25.49 7.40
CA ASP A 176 3.73 -26.83 7.86
C ASP A 176 4.23 -27.90 6.89
N GLU A 177 4.00 -27.73 5.58
CA GLU A 177 4.54 -28.59 4.52
C GLU A 177 6.08 -28.65 4.60
N MET A 178 6.76 -27.52 4.81
CA MET A 178 8.21 -27.49 4.98
C MET A 178 8.66 -28.19 6.29
N ARG A 179 7.82 -28.24 7.32
CA ARG A 179 8.10 -29.00 8.55
C ARG A 179 7.97 -30.49 8.29
N GLU A 180 6.91 -30.91 7.62
CA GLU A 180 6.70 -32.30 7.20
C GLU A 180 7.83 -32.78 6.28
N ILE A 181 8.23 -31.99 5.27
CA ILE A 181 9.36 -32.30 4.40
C ILE A 181 10.66 -32.44 5.20
N ARG A 182 10.90 -31.60 6.21
CA ARG A 182 12.07 -31.76 7.08
C ARG A 182 12.02 -33.08 7.85
N ASP A 183 10.86 -33.43 8.40
CA ASP A 183 10.66 -34.69 9.13
C ASP A 183 10.85 -35.91 8.20
N GLU A 184 10.36 -35.85 6.95
CA GLU A 184 10.61 -36.86 5.92
C GLU A 184 12.10 -36.97 5.57
N ILE A 185 12.79 -35.84 5.39
CA ILE A 185 14.23 -35.81 5.12
C ILE A 185 15.01 -36.45 6.27
N ASP A 186 14.66 -36.13 7.51
CA ASP A 186 15.32 -36.71 8.69
C ASP A 186 15.01 -38.21 8.80
N THR A 187 13.79 -38.63 8.47
CA THR A 187 13.42 -40.05 8.38
C THR A 187 14.24 -40.78 7.29
N ILE A 188 14.40 -40.20 6.09
CA ILE A 188 15.24 -40.74 5.02
C ILE A 188 16.70 -40.80 5.46
N ARG A 189 17.19 -39.75 6.14
CA ARG A 189 18.54 -39.71 6.71
C ARG A 189 18.78 -40.80 7.74
N GLU A 190 17.77 -41.20 8.51
CA GLU A 190 17.87 -42.35 9.41
C GLU A 190 17.82 -43.70 8.69
N MET A 191 17.03 -43.81 7.62
CA MET A 191 16.89 -45.06 6.86
C MET A 191 18.15 -45.36 6.03
N LEU A 192 18.80 -44.35 5.47
CA LEU A 192 20.03 -44.49 4.67
C LEU A 192 21.16 -45.28 5.37
N PRO A 193 21.60 -44.93 6.60
CA PRO A 193 22.64 -45.68 7.30
C PRO A 193 22.16 -47.07 7.71
N LYS A 194 20.87 -47.27 8.02
CA LYS A 194 20.31 -48.59 8.32
C LYS A 194 20.40 -49.51 7.09
N VAL A 195 20.00 -49.02 5.91
CA VAL A 195 20.11 -49.77 4.65
C VAL A 195 21.59 -50.03 4.29
N LEU A 196 22.45 -49.02 4.41
CA LEU A 196 23.89 -49.17 4.14
C LEU A 196 24.55 -50.20 5.08
N CYS A 197 24.20 -50.17 6.37
CA CYS A 197 24.67 -51.14 7.36
C CYS A 197 24.17 -52.55 7.03
N LEU A 198 22.90 -52.70 6.62
CA LEU A 198 22.35 -53.99 6.20
C LEU A 198 23.06 -54.55 4.97
N VAL A 199 23.35 -53.71 3.97
CA VAL A 199 24.08 -54.09 2.76
C VAL A 199 25.53 -54.47 3.08
N LEU A 200 26.22 -53.68 3.92
CA LEU A 200 27.57 -54.01 4.38
C LEU A 200 27.59 -55.32 5.17
N HIS A 201 26.61 -55.54 6.05
CA HIS A 201 26.51 -56.75 6.85
C HIS A 201 26.20 -57.98 5.97
N MET A 202 25.25 -57.88 5.02
CA MET A 202 24.99 -58.91 4.02
C MET A 202 26.25 -59.24 3.21
N LYS A 203 26.96 -58.23 2.72
CA LYS A 203 28.19 -58.41 1.94
C LYS A 203 29.30 -59.07 2.76
N THR A 204 29.48 -58.66 4.02
CA THR A 204 30.44 -59.26 4.94
C THR A 204 30.09 -60.71 5.24
N THR A 205 28.82 -60.99 5.54
CA THR A 205 28.32 -62.34 5.81
C THR A 205 28.49 -63.27 4.60
N LEU A 206 28.16 -62.79 3.40
CA LEU A 206 28.35 -63.54 2.15
C LEU A 206 29.84 -63.83 1.88
N THR A 207 30.72 -62.85 2.13
CA THR A 207 32.17 -63.01 1.93
C THR A 207 32.74 -64.05 2.90
N VAL A 208 32.35 -63.99 4.17
CA VAL A 208 32.78 -64.96 5.19
C VAL A 208 32.24 -66.35 4.88
N SER A 209 30.97 -66.48 4.47
CA SER A 209 30.37 -67.75 4.07
C SER A 209 31.08 -68.36 2.85
N CYS A 210 31.42 -67.54 1.85
CA CYS A 210 32.15 -67.97 0.67
C CYS A 210 33.58 -68.42 1.01
N ALA A 211 34.29 -67.67 1.86
CA ALA A 211 35.62 -68.02 2.34
C ALA A 211 35.62 -69.33 3.15
N SER A 212 34.66 -69.49 4.06
CA SER A 212 34.49 -70.73 4.83
C SER A 212 34.21 -71.92 3.92
N GLN A 213 33.34 -71.75 2.92
CA GLN A 213 33.03 -72.82 1.98
C GLN A 213 34.23 -73.19 1.10
N MET A 214 35.05 -72.22 0.68
CA MET A 214 36.30 -72.51 -0.02
C MET A 214 37.30 -73.29 0.86
N MET A 215 37.37 -72.98 2.16
CA MET A 215 38.25 -73.71 3.07
C MET A 215 37.78 -75.16 3.29
N GLU A 216 36.48 -75.39 3.40
CA GLU A 216 35.89 -76.73 3.47
C GLU A 216 36.18 -77.52 2.19
N LYS A 217 35.97 -76.90 1.02
CA LYS A 217 36.26 -77.51 -0.30
C LYS A 217 37.74 -77.84 -0.47
N ASN A 218 38.65 -76.97 -0.03
CA ASN A 218 40.08 -77.25 -0.08
C ASN A 218 40.46 -78.44 0.83
N LYS A 219 39.91 -78.48 2.05
CA LYS A 219 40.10 -79.61 2.98
C LYS A 219 39.58 -80.94 2.41
N GLU A 220 38.40 -80.94 1.80
CA GLU A 220 37.84 -82.11 1.11
C GLU A 220 38.75 -82.57 -0.05
N SER A 221 39.26 -81.63 -0.85
CA SER A 221 40.17 -81.95 -1.97
C SER A 221 41.51 -82.52 -1.49
N GLN A 222 42.05 -82.03 -0.37
CA GLN A 222 43.25 -82.62 0.25
C GLN A 222 42.97 -84.00 0.82
N GLY A 223 41.78 -84.23 1.39
CA GLY A 223 41.34 -85.55 1.85
C GLY A 223 41.19 -86.55 0.69
N GLN A 224 40.61 -86.12 -0.43
CA GLN A 224 40.48 -86.95 -1.63
C GLN A 224 41.84 -87.31 -2.23
N THR A 225 42.74 -86.35 -2.41
CA THR A 225 44.09 -86.63 -2.94
C THR A 225 44.89 -87.55 -2.03
N LEU A 226 44.78 -87.41 -0.70
CA LEU A 226 45.38 -88.37 0.24
C LEU A 226 44.78 -89.76 0.11
N ALA A 227 43.45 -89.87 -0.04
CA ALA A 227 42.77 -91.14 -0.23
C ALA A 227 43.16 -91.81 -1.56
N GLU A 228 43.30 -91.04 -2.63
CA GLU A 228 43.81 -91.49 -3.93
C GLU A 228 45.25 -91.99 -3.81
N ILE A 229 46.17 -91.21 -3.20
CA ILE A 229 47.56 -91.66 -2.97
C ILE A 229 47.60 -92.93 -2.11
N GLN A 230 46.74 -93.05 -1.10
CA GLN A 230 46.64 -94.28 -0.31
C GLN A 230 46.11 -95.47 -1.12
N GLN A 231 45.19 -95.25 -2.05
CA GLN A 231 44.71 -96.29 -2.98
C GLN A 231 45.77 -96.65 -4.00
N GLU A 232 46.52 -95.68 -4.51
CA GLU A 232 47.64 -95.87 -5.43
C GLU A 232 48.82 -96.58 -4.78
N LEU A 233 49.11 -96.31 -3.50
CA LEU A 233 50.11 -97.06 -2.75
C LEU A 233 49.66 -98.50 -2.47
N LYS A 234 48.37 -98.72 -2.22
CA LYS A 234 47.81 -100.08 -2.10
C LYS A 234 47.85 -100.81 -3.44
N SER A 235 47.55 -100.13 -4.55
CA SER A 235 47.61 -100.72 -5.89
C SER A 235 49.06 -100.95 -6.32
N LEU A 236 50.00 -100.04 -6.07
CA LEU A 236 51.44 -100.22 -6.27
C LEU A 236 51.98 -101.35 -5.40
N LYS A 237 51.56 -101.45 -4.13
CA LYS A 237 51.94 -102.57 -3.27
C LYS A 237 51.40 -103.90 -3.81
N ALA A 238 50.18 -103.93 -4.33
CA ALA A 238 49.64 -105.11 -5.01
C ALA A 238 50.40 -105.44 -6.30
N LEU A 239 50.78 -104.43 -7.09
CA LEU A 239 51.50 -104.56 -8.35
C LEU A 239 52.98 -104.96 -8.15
N LEU A 240 53.60 -104.52 -7.04
CA LEU A 240 54.95 -104.90 -6.63
C LEU A 240 54.96 -106.30 -6.01
N MET A 241 53.89 -106.70 -5.31
CA MET A 241 53.69 -108.09 -4.87
C MET A 241 53.35 -109.02 -6.05
N SER A 242 52.84 -108.49 -7.17
CA SER A 242 52.50 -109.29 -8.37
C SER A 242 53.64 -109.39 -9.40
N ARG A 243 54.84 -108.85 -9.14
CA ARG A 243 55.97 -108.89 -10.09
C ARG A 243 57.12 -109.74 -9.57
N GLY A 244 56.86 -111.05 -9.45
CA GLY A 244 57.86 -112.13 -9.53
C GLY A 244 58.02 -112.62 -10.99
N PRO A 245 59.12 -113.31 -11.36
CA PRO A 245 59.57 -113.44 -12.75
C PRO A 245 59.01 -114.68 -13.48
N THR A 246 58.74 -114.54 -14.80
CA THR A 246 59.03 -115.46 -15.94
C THR A 246 58.10 -115.23 -17.17
N ILE A 247 58.55 -115.67 -18.34
CA ILE A 247 58.22 -115.35 -19.76
C ILE A 247 57.44 -116.57 -20.40
N PRO A 248 57.13 -116.69 -21.73
CA PRO A 248 56.44 -115.87 -22.76
C PRO A 248 55.15 -116.58 -23.35
N GLY A 249 54.39 -115.94 -24.28
CA GLY A 249 53.66 -116.68 -25.34
C GLY A 249 52.23 -116.25 -25.78
N VAL A 250 52.14 -115.62 -26.96
CA VAL A 250 51.14 -115.72 -28.08
C VAL A 250 49.62 -115.80 -27.81
N SER A 251 48.85 -114.83 -28.31
CA SER A 251 47.93 -114.93 -29.50
C SER A 251 46.97 -113.71 -29.64
N SER A 252 46.86 -113.16 -30.86
CA SER A 252 45.93 -112.09 -31.30
C SER A 252 44.57 -112.70 -31.76
N PRO A 253 43.44 -111.98 -32.01
CA PRO A 253 43.29 -110.80 -32.91
C PRO A 253 42.34 -109.65 -32.43
N ALA A 254 42.34 -108.52 -33.17
CA ALA A 254 41.58 -107.26 -32.98
C ALA A 254 40.10 -107.33 -33.52
N PRO A 255 39.28 -106.25 -33.70
CA PRO A 255 39.39 -104.79 -33.36
C PRO A 255 38.08 -104.13 -32.82
N LEU A 256 38.08 -102.80 -32.57
CA LEU A 256 37.12 -101.76 -33.07
C LEU A 256 36.78 -100.62 -32.05
N ILE A 257 37.09 -99.39 -32.50
CA ILE A 257 36.28 -98.15 -32.49
C ILE A 257 35.76 -97.58 -31.15
N GLY A 258 36.18 -96.34 -30.85
CA GLY A 258 35.33 -95.38 -30.15
C GLY A 258 36.06 -94.38 -29.24
N ARG A 259 36.49 -93.23 -29.78
CA ARG A 259 36.74 -92.01 -29.00
C ARG A 259 35.42 -91.24 -28.87
N PRO A 260 35.06 -90.73 -27.68
CA PRO A 260 34.34 -89.45 -27.59
C PRO A 260 35.14 -88.48 -26.68
N SER A 261 35.56 -87.31 -27.15
CA SER A 261 34.83 -86.11 -27.60
C SER A 261 34.59 -85.13 -26.45
N ILE A 262 35.07 -83.90 -26.67
CA ILE A 262 35.16 -82.79 -25.73
C ILE A 262 33.81 -82.05 -25.72
N PRO A 263 33.21 -81.75 -24.56
CA PRO A 263 31.92 -81.03 -24.52
C PRO A 263 32.03 -79.57 -24.99
N ALA A 264 30.92 -79.10 -25.56
CA ALA A 264 30.83 -77.99 -26.51
C ALA A 264 30.97 -76.54 -25.95
N TRP A 265 31.32 -76.33 -24.68
CA TRP A 265 31.48 -74.96 -24.15
C TRP A 265 32.89 -74.38 -24.34
N GLN A 266 33.87 -75.21 -24.78
CA GLN A 266 35.28 -74.83 -24.80
C GLN A 266 35.76 -74.18 -26.12
N LEU A 267 34.88 -73.80 -27.06
CA LEU A 267 35.29 -73.18 -28.34
C LEU A 267 34.31 -72.10 -28.82
N SER A 268 34.44 -70.85 -28.33
CA SER A 268 34.57 -69.64 -29.17
C SER A 268 34.53 -68.35 -28.32
N GLY A 269 35.58 -67.52 -28.40
CA GLY A 269 35.46 -66.06 -28.29
C GLY A 269 34.69 -65.52 -29.52
N GLY A 270 34.24 -64.29 -29.65
CA GLY A 270 34.39 -63.03 -28.95
C GLY A 270 33.72 -61.97 -29.85
N SER A 271 33.21 -60.89 -29.25
CA SER A 271 32.94 -59.56 -29.82
C SER A 271 31.94 -59.32 -30.99
N ALA A 272 30.99 -58.43 -30.68
CA ALA A 272 30.57 -57.22 -31.42
C ALA A 272 29.28 -57.19 -32.31
N SER A 273 28.45 -56.19 -31.96
CA SER A 273 27.72 -55.20 -32.80
C SER A 273 26.46 -55.54 -33.64
N SER A 274 25.40 -54.72 -33.35
CA SER A 274 24.54 -53.89 -34.23
C SER A 274 23.26 -54.43 -34.93
N THR A 275 22.08 -53.95 -34.43
CA THR A 275 20.86 -53.34 -35.09
C THR A 275 20.09 -54.05 -36.23
N PRO A 276 18.92 -53.56 -36.76
CA PRO A 276 17.68 -52.91 -36.22
C PRO A 276 16.36 -53.52 -36.82
N SER A 277 15.14 -53.02 -36.49
CA SER A 277 14.02 -52.73 -37.46
C SER A 277 12.68 -52.24 -36.83
N ILE A 278 11.98 -51.39 -37.59
CA ILE A 278 10.71 -50.66 -37.34
C ILE A 278 9.55 -51.33 -38.13
N PRO A 279 8.26 -50.96 -37.92
CA PRO A 279 7.51 -50.41 -39.06
C PRO A 279 6.65 -49.15 -38.75
N ASN A 280 6.22 -48.55 -39.86
CA ASN A 280 5.92 -47.15 -40.19
C ASN A 280 4.41 -46.79 -40.21
N ILE A 281 4.09 -45.52 -40.56
CA ILE A 281 2.84 -44.93 -41.13
C ILE A 281 1.97 -44.17 -40.07
N SER A 282 1.56 -42.90 -40.19
CA SER A 282 1.58 -41.88 -41.26
C SER A 282 1.32 -40.46 -40.71
N VAL A 283 1.89 -39.46 -41.38
CA VAL A 283 1.74 -38.00 -41.22
C VAL A 283 0.47 -37.49 -41.96
N PRO A 284 0.01 -36.23 -41.76
CA PRO A 284 0.54 -35.17 -42.62
C PRO A 284 0.82 -33.82 -41.93
N SER A 285 2.00 -33.29 -42.26
CA SER A 285 2.24 -31.98 -42.88
C SER A 285 1.58 -30.73 -42.27
N ALA A 286 2.39 -29.86 -41.66
CA ALA A 286 2.85 -28.63 -42.32
C ALA A 286 3.89 -27.92 -41.42
N SER A 287 4.79 -27.24 -42.10
CA SER A 287 6.11 -26.81 -41.66
C SER A 287 6.19 -25.36 -41.16
N SER A 288 7.30 -25.12 -40.45
CA SER A 288 8.14 -23.90 -40.39
C SER A 288 7.68 -22.69 -39.57
N THR A 289 8.32 -22.56 -38.40
CA THR A 289 9.30 -21.51 -38.07
C THR A 289 9.07 -20.08 -38.58
N SER A 290 8.84 -19.14 -37.66
CA SER A 290 9.81 -18.06 -37.36
C SER A 290 9.25 -17.05 -36.36
N THR A 291 10.13 -16.69 -35.42
CA THR A 291 10.38 -15.36 -34.85
C THR A 291 9.68 -14.19 -35.55
N ILE A 292 9.19 -13.24 -34.75
CA ILE A 292 9.11 -11.76 -34.93
C ILE A 292 7.75 -11.20 -34.41
N GLN A 293 7.81 -10.44 -33.30
CA GLN A 293 6.90 -9.31 -32.97
C GLN A 293 6.96 -8.27 -34.11
N PRO A 294 5.95 -7.43 -34.49
CA PRO A 294 5.04 -6.69 -33.59
C PRO A 294 3.66 -6.25 -34.18
N ASN A 295 2.89 -5.46 -33.39
CA ASN A 295 1.90 -4.41 -33.77
C ASN A 295 0.54 -4.85 -34.38
N GLY A 296 -0.61 -4.17 -34.21
CA GLY A 296 -1.03 -2.90 -33.58
C GLY A 296 -2.45 -3.07 -32.98
N SER A 297 -3.26 -2.06 -32.62
CA SER A 297 -3.49 -0.75 -33.25
C SER A 297 -4.26 0.23 -32.32
N ASP A 298 -4.33 1.48 -32.79
CA ASP A 298 -5.32 2.53 -32.52
C ASP A 298 -5.07 3.52 -31.38
N ALA A 299 -4.57 4.71 -31.74
CA ALA A 299 -5.24 5.98 -31.40
C ALA A 299 -4.70 7.14 -32.26
N LEU A 300 -5.62 7.74 -32.98
CA LEU A 300 -5.48 8.96 -33.79
C LEU A 300 -5.32 10.21 -32.91
N GLU A 301 -4.44 11.09 -33.38
CA GLU A 301 -4.69 12.54 -33.56
C GLU A 301 -5.18 13.36 -32.35
N ASN A 302 -4.25 14.09 -31.70
CA ASN A 302 -4.59 15.39 -31.12
C ASN A 302 -3.45 16.40 -31.28
N LYS A 303 -3.75 17.50 -31.96
CA LYS A 303 -2.89 18.62 -32.31
C LYS A 303 -3.26 19.78 -31.37
N GLY A 304 -2.53 19.91 -30.26
CA GLY A 304 -2.67 21.01 -29.32
C GLY A 304 -2.12 22.32 -29.89
N LYS A 305 -3.03 23.23 -30.25
CA LYS A 305 -2.77 24.62 -30.62
C LYS A 305 -2.97 25.46 -29.36
N GLY A 306 -1.90 26.07 -28.85
CA GLY A 306 -1.98 27.07 -27.81
C GLY A 306 -2.68 28.33 -28.33
N ILE A 307 -3.74 28.74 -27.64
CA ILE A 307 -4.34 30.06 -27.75
C ILE A 307 -4.44 30.57 -26.31
N GLU A 308 -3.53 31.49 -26.02
CA GLU A 308 -3.57 32.47 -24.94
C GLU A 308 -4.72 33.44 -25.24
N LEU A 309 -5.62 33.69 -24.26
CA LEU A 309 -6.34 34.96 -24.07
C LEU A 309 -7.09 34.95 -22.72
N ALA A 310 -7.00 36.09 -22.06
CA ALA A 310 -7.47 36.44 -20.72
C ALA A 310 -9.00 36.43 -20.55
N PRO A 311 -9.50 36.66 -19.32
CA PRO A 311 -9.85 38.04 -18.95
C PRO A 311 -9.11 38.60 -17.73
#